data_AF-A0A7Y2Z2K4-F1
#
_entry.id   AF-A0A7Y2Z2K4-F1
#
_cell.length_a   1.000
_cell.length_b   1.000
_cell.length_c   1.000
_cell.angle_alpha   90.00
_cell.angle_beta   90.00
_cell.angle_gamma   90.00
#
_symmetry.space_group_name_H-M   'P 1'
#
loop_
_entity.id
_entity.type
_entity.pdbx_description
1 polymer ?
#
loop_
_entity_poly.entity_id
_entity_poly.type
_entity_poly.pdbx_seq_one_letter_code
_entity_poly.pdbx_strand_id
1 'polypeptide(L)' 'MLKRVINHKGFWRSVISLAIAFAVLFTIIKWAIEGFSMAYFSEQNPLYFFGGVVAAGLVYGFFVTFGKFRARLKKEDRKK' A
#
# COMPACT_ATOMS: atom_id res chain seq x y z
N MET A 1 12.34 17.22 6.62
CA MET A 1 11.23 16.32 6.99
C MET A 1 11.08 15.16 6.00
N LEU A 2 10.68 15.38 4.74
CA LEU A 2 10.41 14.31 3.77
C LEU A 2 11.62 13.39 3.48
N LYS A 3 12.80 13.96 3.18
CA LYS A 3 14.05 13.18 3.02
C LYS A 3 14.38 12.31 4.23
N ARG A 4 14.13 12.81 5.45
CA ARG A 4 14.41 12.10 6.71
C ARG A 4 13.45 10.91 6.91
N VAL A 5 12.21 11.02 6.44
CA VAL A 5 11.22 9.94 6.46
C VAL A 5 11.58 8.84 5.44
N ILE A 6 11.83 9.22 4.18
CA ILE A 6 12.05 8.24 3.09
C ILE A 6 13.38 7.51 3.24
N ASN A 7 14.41 8.17 3.81
CA ASN A 7 15.70 7.55 4.11
C ASN A 7 15.71 6.77 5.44
N HIS A 8 14.61 6.75 6.20
CA HIS A 8 14.58 6.00 7.45
C HIS A 8 14.67 4.49 7.19
N LYS A 9 15.58 3.81 7.89
CA LYS A 9 15.72 2.36 7.80
C LYS A 9 14.37 1.70 8.13
N GLY A 10 13.84 0.90 7.21
CA GLY A 10 12.54 0.23 7.35
C GLY A 10 11.33 1.00 6.82
N PHE A 11 11.48 2.23 6.30
CA PHE A 11 10.39 2.94 5.62
C PHE A 11 9.89 2.15 4.41
N TRP A 12 10.77 1.86 3.45
CA TRP A 12 10.41 1.12 2.24
C TRP A 12 9.91 -0.31 2.51
N ARG A 13 10.44 -0.99 3.53
CA ARG A 13 9.93 -2.29 3.97
C ARG A 13 8.48 -2.18 4.46
N SER A 14 8.16 -1.11 5.20
CA SER A 14 6.80 -0.83 5.67
C SER A 14 5.87 -0.50 4.50
N VAL A 15 6.32 0.32 3.54
CA VAL A 15 5.56 0.64 2.31
C VAL A 15 5.19 -0.63 1.56
N ILE A 16 6.17 -1.50 1.30
CA ILE A 16 5.94 -2.75 0.56
C ILE A 16 5.01 -3.68 1.35
N SER A 17 5.20 -3.85 2.66
CA SER A 17 4.31 -4.70 3.46
C SER A 17 2.86 -4.22 3.43
N LEU A 18 2.65 -2.90 3.48
CA LEU A 18 1.32 -2.32 3.51
C LEU A 18 0.67 -2.35 2.11
N ALA A 19 1.48 -2.17 1.07
CA ALA A 19 1.04 -2.31 -0.32
C ALA A 19 0.57 -3.74 -0.62
N ILE A 20 1.31 -4.75 -0.17
CA ILE A 20 0.92 -6.17 -0.32
C ILE A 20 -0.36 -6.46 0.46
N ALA A 21 -0.44 -6.03 1.72
CA ALA A 21 -1.65 -6.22 2.53
C ALA A 21 -2.88 -5.56 1.89
N PHE A 22 -2.73 -4.33 1.39
CA PHE A 22 -3.78 -3.63 0.66
C PHE A 22 -4.17 -4.38 -0.62
N ALA A 23 -3.22 -4.81 -1.43
CA ALA A 23 -3.47 -5.52 -2.68
C ALA A 23 -4.28 -6.80 -2.45
N VAL A 24 -3.90 -7.60 -1.45
CA VAL A 24 -4.62 -8.83 -1.09
C VAL A 24 -6.03 -8.50 -0.62
N LEU A 25 -6.19 -7.58 0.34
CA LEU A 25 -7.51 -7.20 0.87
C LEU A 25 -8.42 -6.62 -0.20
N PHE A 26 -7.90 -5.71 -1.03
CA PHE A 26 -8.64 -5.08 -2.11
C PHE A 26 -9.12 -6.12 -3.13
N THR A 27 -8.26 -7.07 -3.51
CA THR A 27 -8.60 -8.15 -4.44
C THR A 27 -9.71 -9.02 -3.87
N ILE A 28 -9.60 -9.43 -2.59
CA ILE A 28 -10.62 -10.25 -1.93
C ILE A 28 -11.96 -9.51 -1.85
N ILE A 29 -11.95 -8.23 -1.46
CA ILE A 29 -13.17 -7.42 -1.34
C ILE A 29 -13.84 -7.25 -2.71
N LYS A 30 -13.06 -6.92 -3.75
CA LYS A 30 -13.61 -6.75 -5.10
C LYS A 30 -14.14 -8.06 -5.66
N TRP A 31 -13.44 -9.17 -5.43
CA TRP A 31 -13.90 -10.50 -5.81
C TRP A 31 -15.21 -10.88 -5.09
N ALA A 32 -15.35 -10.55 -3.81
CA ALA A 32 -16.59 -10.74 -3.07
C ALA A 32 -17.75 -9.90 -3.61
N ILE A 33 -17.50 -8.65 -4.00
CA ILE A 33 -18.51 -7.76 -4.62
C ILE A 33 -18.99 -8.34 -5.97
N GLU A 34 -18.10 -9.00 -6.71
CA GLU A 34 -18.43 -9.69 -7.96
C GLU A 34 -18.98 -11.12 -7.74
N GLY A 35 -19.42 -11.44 -6.53
CA GLY A 35 -20.09 -12.70 -6.21
C GLY A 35 -19.17 -13.92 -6.20
N PHE A 36 -17.88 -13.73 -5.96
CA PHE A 36 -16.85 -14.78 -5.99
C PHE A 36 -16.75 -15.50 -7.34
N SER A 37 -17.18 -14.85 -8.43
CA SER A 37 -17.06 -15.43 -9.76
C SER A 37 -15.59 -15.56 -10.17
N MET A 38 -15.20 -16.72 -10.69
CA MET A 38 -13.87 -16.90 -11.31
C MET A 38 -13.72 -16.09 -12.60
N ALA A 39 -14.84 -15.65 -13.19
CA ALA A 39 -14.86 -14.75 -14.35
C ALA A 39 -14.12 -13.43 -14.07
N TYR A 40 -14.12 -12.99 -12.81
CA TYR A 40 -13.39 -11.80 -12.35
C TYR A 40 -11.92 -11.81 -12.76
N PHE A 41 -11.29 -12.98 -12.72
CA PHE A 41 -9.88 -13.15 -13.07
C PHE A 41 -9.64 -13.46 -14.54
N SER A 42 -10.65 -13.93 -15.28
CA SER A 42 -10.50 -14.36 -16.68
C SER A 42 -10.96 -13.33 -17.72
N GLU A 43 -11.92 -12.47 -17.37
CA GLU A 43 -12.46 -11.48 -18.30
C GLU A 43 -11.65 -10.19 -18.36
N GLN A 44 -10.90 -9.88 -17.30
CA GLN A 44 -10.07 -8.68 -17.24
C GLN A 44 -8.68 -8.94 -17.80
N ASN A 45 -8.12 -7.93 -18.49
CA ASN A 45 -6.74 -8.00 -18.94
C ASN A 45 -5.80 -8.03 -17.71
N PRO A 46 -5.07 -9.14 -17.48
CA PRO A 46 -4.33 -9.36 -16.24
C PRO A 46 -3.24 -8.30 -16.02
N LEU A 47 -2.66 -7.74 -17.08
CA LEU A 47 -1.66 -6.68 -16.96
C LEU A 47 -2.23 -5.40 -16.35
N TYR A 48 -3.43 -4.99 -16.75
CA TYR A 48 -4.08 -3.80 -16.19
C TYR A 48 -4.60 -4.05 -14.79
N PHE A 49 -5.10 -5.26 -14.52
CA PHE A 49 -5.55 -5.64 -13.20
C PHE A 49 -4.40 -5.64 -12.19
N PHE A 50 -3.36 -6.44 -12.43
CA PHE A 50 -2.20 -6.51 -11.54
C PHE A 50 -1.44 -5.18 -11.49
N GLY A 51 -1.26 -4.51 -12.63
CA GLY A 51 -0.62 -3.19 -12.67
C GLY A 51 -1.38 -2.15 -11.86
N GLY A 52 -2.71 -2.11 -11.98
CA GLY A 52 -3.57 -1.21 -11.22
C GLY A 52 -3.54 -1.50 -9.72
N VAL A 53 -3.65 -2.76 -9.32
CA VAL A 53 -3.61 -3.17 -7.91
C VAL A 53 -2.24 -2.88 -7.28
N VAL A 54 -1.14 -3.18 -7.98
CA VAL A 54 0.22 -2.88 -7.51
C VAL A 54 0.45 -1.38 -7.40
N ALA A 55 0.06 -0.60 -8.41
CA ALA A 55 0.20 0.85 -8.38
C ALA A 55 -0.61 1.47 -7.24
N ALA A 56 -1.89 1.09 -7.10
CA ALA A 56 -2.75 1.55 -6.03
C ALA A 56 -2.21 1.16 -4.65
N GLY A 57 -1.75 -0.09 -4.50
CA GLY A 57 -1.15 -0.58 -3.26
C GLY A 57 0.12 0.18 -2.89
N LEU A 58 1.00 0.47 -3.84
CA LEU A 58 2.21 1.25 -3.60
C LEU A 58 1.90 2.71 -3.23
N VAL A 59 0.95 3.34 -3.92
CA VAL A 59 0.51 4.71 -3.60
C VAL A 59 -0.07 4.76 -2.19
N TYR A 60 -1.03 3.89 -1.87
CA TYR A 60 -1.62 3.78 -0.54
C TYR A 60 -0.56 3.47 0.52
N GLY A 61 0.27 2.46 0.27
CA GLY A 61 1.36 2.03 1.14
C GLY A 61 2.33 3.16 1.47
N PHE A 62 2.68 3.97 0.45
CA PHE A 62 3.57 5.11 0.59
C PHE A 62 2.95 6.19 1.47
N PHE A 63 1.74 6.65 1.17
CA PHE A 63 1.11 7.76 1.90
C PHE A 63 0.84 7.42 3.36
N VAL A 64 0.33 6.21 3.64
CA VAL A 64 0.05 5.78 5.02
C VAL A 64 1.35 5.62 5.81
N THR A 65 2.37 4.98 5.23
CA THR A 65 3.67 4.80 5.89
C THR A 65 4.35 6.16 6.09
N PHE A 66 4.26 7.06 5.12
CA PHE A 66 4.82 8.41 5.21
C PHE A 66 4.20 9.21 6.35
N GLY A 67 2.87 9.20 6.47
CA GLY A 67 2.16 9.81 7.60
C GLY A 67 2.61 9.25 8.94
N LYS A 68 2.67 7.91 9.06
CA LYS A 68 3.11 7.20 10.27
C LYS A 68 4.53 7.58 10.70
N PHE A 69 5.49 7.53 9.78
CA PHE A 69 6.89 7.84 10.07
C PHE A 69 7.11 9.34 10.33
N ARG A 70 6.44 10.22 9.58
CA ARG A 70 6.48 11.68 9.82
C ARG A 70 5.97 12.02 11.21
N ALA A 71 4.86 11.43 11.63
CA ALA A 71 4.30 11.65 12.97
C ALA A 71 5.24 11.13 14.07
N ARG A 72 5.86 9.97 13.86
CA ARG A 72 6.85 9.39 14.79
C ARG A 72 8.08 10.29 14.96
N LEU A 73 8.71 10.70 13.87
CA LEU A 73 9.89 11.57 13.91
C LEU A 73 9.57 12.93 14.56
N LYS A 74 8.40 13.51 14.27
CA LYS A 74 7.97 14.77 14.91
C LYS A 74 7.71 14.63 16.42
N LYS A 75 7.39 13.41 16.91
CA LYS A 75 7.28 13.13 18.35
C LYS A 75 8.66 12.96 18.99
N GLU A 76 9.61 12.34 18.30
CA GLU A 76 10.99 12.19 18.77
C GLU A 76 11.71 13.54 18.85
N ASP A 77 11.55 14.41 17.83
CA ASP A 77 12.12 15.76 17.82
C ASP A 77 11.56 16.66 18.95
N ARG A 78 10.36 16.38 19.48
CA ARG A 78 9.76 17.13 20.60
C ARG A 78 10.17 16.65 21.99
N LYS A 79 10.75 15.46 22.08
CA LYS A 79 11.21 14.87 23.35
C LYS A 79 12.69 15.14 23.62
N LYS A 80 13.43 15.62 22.61
CA LYS A 80 14.77 16.19 22.75
C LYS A 80 14.67 17.67 23.06
#